data_AF-A0A944XAQ6-F1
#
_entry.id   AF-A0A944XAQ6-F1
#
_cell.length_a   1.000
_cell.length_b   1.000
_cell.length_c   1.000
_cell.angle_alpha   90.00
_cell.angle_beta   90.00
_cell.angle_gamma   90.00
#
_symmetry.space_group_name_H-M   'P 1'
#
loop_
_entity.id
_entity.type
_entity.pdbx_description
1 polymer ?
#
loop_
_entity_poly.entity_id
_entity_poly.type
_entity_poly.pdbx_seq_one_letter_code
_entity_poly.pdbx_strand_id
1 'polypeptide(L)'
;MNRVLWISAFLVLAALDPVRAVGGGGAAFPPPLETYQDSHLQSIGEILAHRVAAEPFNLAATLIFLFAIIHTFLTSRFMEVSHRWEHEHEKLVASGQRPRGSVHFGAGIFHFLGEVEAVFGIWVIALVGAIVGFRDWNTAIHYLTDGVNYTEPMFVGVIMILAATRPILKGAELLMWKVANLFGGNLSAWWLTILTIGPILGSFVTEPAAMTISALLLGEKFYALAPSGKFKYATLGLLFVNISVGGTLTHFAAPPVLMVAAPWGWDLMHMLTSFGWKAVIGISIANGIYFLHFRGELAQLQEKYAIVRMKRVLQGRFVNRRDLENEFETLEGILGEELGFNASLESRCAQIKRQLRDAIMTKINALDEKERRSIDMDLLEEAFEQRFEEIRNQSMRKTVPGLLPASLRPPYRDPDWDQREEFVPGWMILLHIAFMTWTVVNAHYPALFIGGFL
;
A
#
# COMPACT_ATOMS: atom_id res chain seq x y z
N MET A 1 0.12 -8.03 9.83
CA MET A 1 0.30 -9.44 10.25
C MET A 1 -0.88 -10.31 9.81
N ASN A 2 -2.13 -9.93 10.06
CA ASN A 2 -3.29 -10.77 9.67
C ASN A 2 -3.49 -10.94 8.15
N ARG A 3 -3.26 -9.93 7.31
CA ARG A 3 -3.43 -10.07 5.84
C ARG A 3 -2.44 -11.05 5.20
N VAL A 4 -1.21 -11.14 5.72
CA VAL A 4 -0.18 -12.08 5.23
C VAL A 4 -0.55 -13.52 5.59
N LEU A 5 -1.04 -13.76 6.81
CA LEU A 5 -1.47 -15.09 7.26
C LEU A 5 -2.62 -15.67 6.43
N TRP A 6 -3.58 -14.85 5.97
CA TRP A 6 -4.65 -15.31 5.09
C TRP A 6 -4.14 -15.68 3.69
N ILE A 7 -3.19 -14.91 3.15
CA ILE A 7 -2.58 -15.20 1.84
C ILE A 7 -1.72 -16.47 1.93
N SER A 8 -0.94 -16.63 3.01
CA SER A 8 -0.14 -17.82 3.26
C SER A 8 -1.01 -19.07 3.46
N ALA A 9 -2.12 -18.96 4.21
CA ALA A 9 -3.05 -20.07 4.40
C ALA A 9 -3.74 -20.49 3.10
N PHE A 10 -4.10 -19.52 2.24
CA PHE A 10 -4.69 -19.79 0.93
C PHE A 10 -3.70 -20.46 -0.03
N LEU A 11 -2.43 -20.01 -0.05
CA LEU A 11 -1.38 -20.60 -0.87
C LEU A 11 -0.98 -22.02 -0.43
N VAL A 12 -1.00 -22.30 0.88
CA VAL A 12 -0.73 -23.65 1.41
C VAL A 12 -1.89 -24.61 1.12
N LEU A 13 -3.14 -24.13 1.16
CA LEU A 13 -4.31 -24.94 0.77
C LEU A 13 -4.36 -25.23 -0.74
N ALA A 14 -3.87 -24.31 -1.58
CA ALA A 14 -3.78 -24.52 -3.02
C ALA A 14 -2.63 -25.47 -3.44
N ALA A 15 -1.62 -25.66 -2.58
CA ALA A 15 -0.48 -26.55 -2.83
C ALA A 15 -0.71 -28.01 -2.39
N LEU A 16 -1.85 -28.31 -1.77
CA LEU A 16 -2.23 -29.67 -1.39
C LEU A 16 -3.03 -30.30 -2.52
N ASP A 17 -2.38 -31.15 -3.32
CA ASP A 17 -3.04 -32.03 -4.29
C ASP A 17 -4.15 -32.84 -3.57
N PRO A 18 -5.44 -32.64 -3.89
CA PRO A 18 -6.47 -33.53 -3.42
C PRO A 18 -6.34 -34.84 -4.19
N VAL A 19 -6.20 -35.94 -3.45
CA VAL A 19 -6.31 -37.31 -3.96
C VAL A 19 -7.53 -37.42 -4.89
N ARG A 20 -7.28 -37.81 -6.14
CA ARG A 20 -8.26 -38.02 -7.21
C ARG A 20 -9.44 -38.88 -6.74
N ALA A 21 -10.63 -38.30 -6.73
CA ALA A 21 -11.88 -39.03 -6.84
C ALA A 21 -12.36 -38.97 -8.30
N VAL A 22 -12.22 -40.09 -9.00
CA VAL A 22 -12.84 -40.31 -10.32
C VAL A 22 -14.34 -40.46 -10.09
N GLY A 23 -15.16 -39.56 -10.65
CA GLY A 23 -16.61 -39.72 -10.67
C GLY A 23 -17.39 -38.55 -11.24
N GLY A 24 -17.94 -38.74 -12.45
CA GLY A 24 -19.06 -37.95 -12.98
C GLY A 24 -18.84 -37.42 -14.39
N GLY A 25 -19.33 -38.13 -15.41
CA GLY A 25 -19.37 -37.67 -16.80
C GLY A 25 -20.36 -36.53 -17.01
N GLY A 26 -20.03 -35.33 -16.54
CA GLY A 26 -20.65 -34.08 -16.94
C GLY A 26 -19.94 -33.51 -18.18
N ALA A 27 -20.70 -32.90 -19.09
CA ALA A 27 -20.13 -32.19 -20.23
C ALA A 27 -19.11 -31.14 -19.76
N ALA A 28 -18.01 -30.97 -20.51
CA ALA A 28 -16.96 -30.00 -20.17
C ALA A 28 -17.54 -28.60 -19.96
N PHE A 29 -17.17 -27.95 -18.85
CA PHE A 29 -17.63 -26.62 -18.48
C PHE A 29 -16.42 -25.69 -18.22
N PRO A 30 -16.36 -24.52 -18.88
CA PRO A 30 -17.26 -24.05 -19.94
C PRO A 30 -17.15 -24.90 -21.22
N PRO A 31 -18.20 -24.92 -22.07
CA PRO A 31 -18.16 -25.66 -23.34
C PRO A 31 -16.99 -25.18 -24.23
N PRO A 32 -16.21 -26.09 -24.84
CA PRO A 32 -15.16 -25.71 -25.78
C PRO A 32 -15.70 -24.91 -26.96
N LEU A 33 -14.92 -23.97 -27.49
CA LEU A 33 -15.37 -23.04 -28.54
C LEU A 33 -15.86 -23.76 -29.80
N GLU A 34 -15.25 -24.89 -30.13
CA GLU A 34 -15.55 -25.72 -31.30
C GLU A 34 -16.96 -26.32 -31.22
N THR A 35 -17.50 -26.49 -30.01
CA THR A 35 -18.83 -27.09 -29.80
C THR A 35 -19.97 -26.17 -30.25
N TYR A 36 -19.72 -24.87 -30.39
CA TYR A 36 -20.73 -23.90 -30.84
C TYR A 36 -20.97 -23.92 -32.36
N GLN A 37 -20.10 -24.55 -33.16
CA GLN A 37 -20.27 -24.71 -34.62
C GLN A 37 -20.64 -23.40 -35.38
N ASP A 38 -20.12 -22.27 -34.91
CA ASP A 38 -20.48 -20.93 -35.36
C ASP A 38 -19.57 -20.38 -36.48
N SER A 39 -18.72 -21.22 -37.06
CA SER A 39 -17.80 -20.85 -38.15
C SER A 39 -18.50 -20.35 -39.42
N HIS A 40 -19.81 -20.59 -39.55
CA HIS A 40 -20.64 -20.14 -40.66
C HIS A 40 -21.21 -18.72 -40.45
N LEU A 41 -21.16 -18.19 -39.23
CA LEU A 41 -21.67 -16.86 -38.90
C LEU A 41 -20.58 -15.81 -39.19
N GLN A 42 -20.98 -14.70 -39.83
CA GLN A 42 -20.02 -13.68 -40.28
C GLN A 42 -19.93 -12.48 -39.33
N SER A 43 -20.98 -12.20 -38.56
CA SER A 43 -20.97 -11.07 -37.62
C SER A 43 -20.72 -11.51 -36.18
N ILE A 44 -19.94 -10.70 -35.46
CA ILE A 44 -19.67 -10.92 -34.02
C ILE A 44 -20.99 -10.93 -33.22
N GLY A 45 -21.94 -10.08 -33.58
CA GLY A 45 -23.25 -10.02 -32.93
C GLY A 45 -24.05 -11.32 -33.06
N GLU A 46 -24.08 -11.92 -34.26
CA GLU A 46 -24.74 -13.21 -34.49
C GLU A 46 -24.03 -14.35 -33.75
N ILE A 47 -22.70 -14.37 -33.74
CA ILE A 47 -21.90 -15.35 -32.98
C ILE A 47 -22.24 -15.27 -31.49
N LEU A 48 -22.25 -14.06 -30.92
CA LEU A 48 -22.56 -13.87 -29.50
C LEU A 48 -24.01 -14.27 -29.18
N ALA A 49 -24.97 -13.87 -30.00
CA ALA A 49 -26.38 -14.25 -29.82
C ALA A 49 -26.56 -15.77 -29.90
N HIS A 50 -25.91 -16.44 -30.85
CA HIS A 50 -25.91 -17.88 -31.00
C HIS A 50 -25.32 -18.58 -29.76
N ARG A 51 -24.14 -18.13 -29.28
CA ARG A 51 -23.49 -18.69 -28.09
C ARG A 51 -24.28 -18.46 -26.80
N VAL A 52 -24.99 -17.35 -26.69
CA VAL A 52 -25.87 -17.06 -25.53
C VAL A 52 -27.13 -17.91 -25.58
N ALA A 53 -27.69 -18.16 -26.76
CA ALA A 53 -28.83 -19.06 -26.92
C ALA A 53 -28.46 -20.51 -26.60
N ALA A 54 -27.26 -20.95 -27.00
CA ALA A 54 -26.75 -22.29 -26.69
C ALA A 54 -26.34 -22.43 -25.23
N GLU A 55 -25.67 -21.43 -24.65
CA GLU A 55 -25.20 -21.41 -23.26
C GLU A 55 -25.55 -20.07 -22.59
N PRO A 56 -26.73 -19.97 -21.94
CA PRO A 56 -27.17 -18.74 -21.28
C PRO A 56 -26.21 -18.24 -20.19
N PHE A 57 -25.43 -19.13 -19.58
CA PHE A 57 -24.38 -18.78 -18.62
C PHE A 57 -23.35 -17.80 -19.20
N ASN A 58 -23.05 -17.87 -20.51
CA ASN A 58 -22.10 -16.95 -21.16
C ASN A 58 -22.51 -15.48 -21.00
N LEU A 59 -23.81 -15.19 -21.08
CA LEU A 59 -24.33 -13.84 -20.87
C LEU A 59 -24.17 -13.42 -19.40
N ALA A 60 -24.53 -14.31 -18.45
CA ALA A 60 -24.38 -14.04 -17.03
C ALA A 60 -22.93 -13.76 -16.65
N ALA A 61 -21.99 -14.61 -17.10
CA ALA A 61 -20.56 -14.45 -16.90
C ALA A 61 -20.03 -13.14 -17.50
N THR A 62 -20.48 -12.79 -18.72
CA THR A 62 -20.09 -11.54 -19.38
C THR A 62 -20.58 -10.31 -18.62
N LEU A 63 -21.83 -10.32 -18.12
CA LEU A 63 -22.39 -9.23 -17.33
C LEU A 63 -21.70 -9.10 -15.97
N ILE A 64 -21.41 -10.22 -15.31
CA ILE A 64 -20.62 -10.26 -14.06
C ILE A 64 -19.25 -9.62 -14.28
N PHE A 65 -18.56 -10.01 -15.35
CA PHE A 65 -17.26 -9.43 -15.70
C PHE A 65 -17.36 -7.92 -16.02
N LEU A 66 -18.37 -7.52 -16.78
CA LEU A 66 -18.61 -6.11 -17.09
C LEU A 66 -18.85 -5.28 -15.82
N PHE A 67 -19.70 -5.77 -14.92
CA PHE A 67 -19.94 -5.07 -13.67
C PHE A 67 -18.73 -5.10 -12.73
N ALA A 68 -17.89 -6.13 -12.79
CA ALA A 68 -16.60 -6.15 -12.10
C ALA A 68 -15.67 -5.04 -12.57
N ILE A 69 -15.59 -4.83 -13.89
CA ILE A 69 -14.84 -3.71 -14.47
C ILE A 69 -15.41 -2.37 -14.00
N ILE A 70 -16.73 -2.18 -14.11
CA ILE A 70 -17.40 -0.94 -13.69
C ILE A 70 -17.15 -0.68 -12.20
N HIS A 71 -17.30 -1.69 -11.34
CA HIS A 71 -17.02 -1.58 -9.91
C HIS A 71 -15.56 -1.20 -9.66
N THR A 72 -14.61 -1.81 -10.37
CA THR A 72 -13.18 -1.49 -10.26
C THR A 72 -12.91 0.00 -10.53
N PHE A 73 -13.53 0.59 -11.55
CA PHE A 73 -13.39 2.03 -11.83
C PHE A 73 -14.12 2.94 -10.82
N LEU A 74 -15.17 2.42 -10.16
CA LEU A 74 -15.93 3.14 -9.13
C LEU A 74 -15.29 3.08 -7.73
N THR A 75 -14.28 2.23 -7.51
CA THR A 75 -13.56 2.11 -6.22
C THR A 75 -13.15 3.45 -5.63
N SER A 76 -12.54 4.32 -6.46
CA SER A 76 -12.14 5.68 -6.06
C SER A 76 -13.31 6.53 -5.55
N ARG A 77 -14.50 6.39 -6.15
CA ARG A 77 -15.72 7.09 -5.74
C ARG A 77 -16.29 6.53 -4.46
N PHE A 78 -16.29 5.21 -4.29
CA PHE A 78 -16.70 4.58 -3.04
C PHE A 78 -15.81 5.01 -1.88
N MET A 79 -14.49 5.07 -2.10
CA MET A 79 -13.53 5.55 -1.11
C MET A 79 -13.75 7.03 -0.75
N GLU A 80 -14.02 7.88 -1.74
CA GLU A 80 -14.36 9.31 -1.52
C GLU A 80 -15.61 9.47 -0.64
N VAL A 81 -16.66 8.69 -0.90
CA VAL A 81 -17.89 8.69 -0.10
C VAL A 81 -17.63 8.19 1.32
N SER A 82 -16.83 7.12 1.47
CA SER A 82 -16.44 6.59 2.78
C SER A 82 -15.75 7.65 3.64
N HIS A 83 -14.70 8.30 3.12
CA HIS A 83 -13.96 9.33 3.84
C HIS A 83 -14.84 10.52 4.20
N ARG A 84 -15.77 10.92 3.32
CA ARG A 84 -16.71 12.00 3.62
C ARG A 84 -17.61 11.64 4.82
N TRP A 85 -18.20 10.45 4.82
CA TRP A 85 -19.08 10.01 5.92
C TRP A 85 -18.33 9.76 7.21
N GLU A 86 -17.09 9.27 7.14
CA GLU A 86 -16.22 9.13 8.31
C GLU A 86 -15.91 10.50 8.92
N HIS A 87 -15.55 11.48 8.09
CA HIS A 87 -15.28 12.84 8.54
C HIS A 87 -16.52 13.57 9.10
N GLU A 88 -17.70 13.37 8.51
CA GLU A 88 -18.96 13.86 9.07
C GLU A 88 -19.28 13.21 10.42
N HIS A 89 -19.06 11.91 10.55
CA HIS A 89 -19.25 11.18 11.81
C HIS A 89 -18.27 11.64 12.89
N GLU A 90 -17.00 11.90 12.55
CA GLU A 90 -16.02 12.49 13.46
C GLU A 90 -16.47 13.86 13.99
N LYS A 91 -17.08 14.70 13.15
CA LYS A 91 -17.66 15.99 13.59
C LYS A 91 -18.80 15.80 14.58
N LEU A 92 -19.66 14.80 14.37
CA LEU A 92 -20.75 14.47 15.30
C LEU A 92 -20.24 13.91 16.64
N VAL A 93 -19.13 13.17 16.62
CA VAL A 93 -18.44 12.71 17.84
C VAL A 93 -17.79 13.89 18.57
N ALA A 94 -17.17 14.82 17.83
CA ALA A 94 -16.55 16.01 18.39
C ALA A 94 -17.57 16.96 19.03
N SER A 95 -18.78 17.06 18.46
CA SER A 95 -19.88 17.88 18.99
C SER A 95 -20.67 17.21 20.13
N GLY A 96 -20.31 15.98 20.53
CA GLY A 96 -20.96 15.25 21.62
C GLY A 96 -22.30 14.61 21.25
N GLN A 97 -22.72 14.68 19.98
CA GLN A 97 -23.96 14.07 19.50
C GLN A 97 -23.84 12.55 19.32
N ARG A 98 -22.62 12.03 19.21
CA ARG A 98 -22.33 10.59 19.18
C ARG A 98 -21.27 10.18 20.20
N PRO A 99 -21.33 8.93 20.73
CA PRO A 99 -20.32 8.43 21.65
C PRO A 99 -18.92 8.45 21.03
N ARG A 100 -17.91 8.81 21.85
CA ARG A 100 -16.50 8.68 21.46
C ARG A 100 -16.16 7.22 21.20
N GLY A 101 -15.51 6.94 20.08
CA GLY A 101 -15.19 5.58 19.61
C GLY A 101 -16.32 4.88 18.85
N SER A 102 -17.46 5.52 18.63
CA SER A 102 -18.47 4.99 17.69
C SER A 102 -17.96 5.06 16.25
N VAL A 103 -18.46 4.18 15.38
CA VAL A 103 -18.10 4.12 13.95
C VAL A 103 -19.33 4.31 13.06
N HIS A 104 -19.12 4.82 11.84
CA HIS A 104 -20.19 4.93 10.85
C HIS A 104 -20.22 3.65 9.98
N PHE A 105 -21.19 2.76 10.22
CA PHE A 105 -21.27 1.47 9.51
C PHE A 105 -21.31 1.61 7.98
N GLY A 106 -22.07 2.60 7.47
CA GLY A 106 -22.12 2.88 6.03
C GLY A 106 -20.78 3.35 5.46
N ALA A 107 -19.95 4.02 6.26
CA ALA A 107 -18.60 4.41 5.83
C ALA A 107 -17.74 3.14 5.71
N GLY A 108 -17.84 2.22 6.67
CA GLY A 108 -17.18 0.91 6.60
C GLY A 108 -17.58 0.09 5.36
N ILE A 109 -18.85 0.06 4.97
CA ILE A 109 -19.29 -0.63 3.74
C ILE A 109 -18.67 0.03 2.51
N PHE A 110 -18.75 1.35 2.39
CA PHE A 110 -18.20 2.07 1.22
C PHE A 110 -16.67 1.99 1.18
N HIS A 111 -16.00 1.96 2.33
CA HIS A 111 -14.57 1.68 2.43
C HIS A 111 -14.26 0.30 1.85
N PHE A 112 -15.00 -0.73 2.29
CA PHE A 112 -14.83 -2.09 1.80
C PHE A 112 -15.10 -2.21 0.30
N LEU A 113 -16.18 -1.60 -0.23
CA LEU A 113 -16.45 -1.53 -1.67
C LEU A 113 -15.43 -0.69 -2.45
N GLY A 114 -14.69 0.18 -1.76
CA GLY A 114 -13.60 0.98 -2.32
C GLY A 114 -12.26 0.25 -2.40
N GLU A 115 -12.09 -0.90 -1.73
CA GLU A 115 -10.87 -1.72 -1.82
C GLU A 115 -10.87 -2.55 -3.12
N VAL A 116 -9.81 -2.44 -3.91
CA VAL A 116 -9.72 -3.13 -5.21
C VAL A 116 -9.71 -4.66 -5.02
N GLU A 117 -9.12 -5.14 -3.93
CA GLU A 117 -9.10 -6.56 -3.54
C GLU A 117 -10.50 -7.09 -3.22
N ALA A 118 -11.35 -6.27 -2.59
CA ALA A 118 -12.73 -6.63 -2.29
C ALA A 118 -13.57 -6.78 -3.55
N VAL A 119 -13.32 -5.95 -4.57
CA VAL A 119 -13.99 -6.07 -5.88
C VAL A 119 -13.79 -7.47 -6.45
N PHE A 120 -12.56 -7.98 -6.50
CA PHE A 120 -12.29 -9.33 -6.99
C PHE A 120 -13.04 -10.40 -6.18
N GLY A 121 -12.99 -10.34 -4.85
CA GLY A 121 -13.67 -11.30 -3.98
C GLY A 121 -15.19 -11.31 -4.17
N ILE A 122 -15.82 -10.14 -4.22
CA ILE A 122 -17.27 -9.99 -4.41
C ILE A 122 -17.73 -10.60 -5.73
N TRP A 123 -17.00 -10.32 -6.81
CA TRP A 123 -17.40 -10.81 -8.14
C TRP A 123 -17.05 -12.28 -8.38
N VAL A 124 -16.04 -12.82 -7.70
CA VAL A 124 -15.82 -14.28 -7.64
C VAL A 124 -17.00 -14.97 -6.96
N ILE A 125 -17.52 -14.43 -5.86
CA ILE A 125 -18.72 -14.98 -5.19
C ILE A 125 -19.93 -14.93 -6.14
N ALA A 126 -20.11 -13.82 -6.86
CA ALA A 126 -21.17 -13.69 -7.86
C ALA A 126 -21.02 -14.71 -9.01
N LEU A 127 -19.79 -14.93 -9.49
CA LEU A 127 -19.49 -15.92 -10.53
C LEU A 127 -19.78 -17.34 -10.04
N VAL A 128 -19.33 -17.71 -8.84
CA VAL A 128 -19.63 -19.01 -8.23
C VAL A 128 -21.14 -19.19 -8.06
N GLY A 129 -21.83 -18.16 -7.56
CA GLY A 129 -23.29 -18.17 -7.44
C GLY A 129 -23.99 -18.38 -8.80
N ALA A 130 -23.48 -17.76 -9.87
CA ALA A 130 -24.00 -17.97 -11.22
C ALA A 130 -23.73 -19.40 -11.72
N ILE A 131 -22.52 -19.96 -11.51
CA ILE A 131 -22.23 -21.34 -11.91
C ILE A 131 -23.17 -22.30 -11.17
N VAL A 132 -23.33 -22.14 -9.86
CA VAL A 132 -24.24 -22.96 -9.04
C VAL A 132 -25.70 -22.82 -9.50
N GLY A 133 -26.12 -21.61 -9.87
CA GLY A 133 -27.49 -21.35 -10.30
C GLY A 133 -27.84 -21.88 -11.70
N PHE A 134 -26.90 -21.85 -12.65
CA PHE A 134 -27.10 -22.38 -14.01
C PHE A 134 -26.76 -23.88 -14.13
N ARG A 135 -25.88 -24.37 -13.27
CA ARG A 135 -25.40 -25.76 -13.23
C ARG A 135 -25.67 -26.32 -11.83
N ASP A 136 -24.61 -26.53 -11.06
CA ASP A 136 -24.66 -27.12 -9.73
C ASP A 136 -23.34 -26.85 -8.97
N TRP A 137 -23.33 -27.18 -7.69
CA TRP A 137 -22.18 -27.00 -6.81
C TRP A 137 -20.95 -27.82 -7.21
N ASN A 138 -21.13 -29.05 -7.71
CA ASN A 138 -20.01 -29.89 -8.10
C ASN A 138 -19.34 -29.34 -9.36
N THR A 139 -20.13 -28.86 -10.33
CA THR A 139 -19.61 -28.14 -11.51
C THR A 139 -18.79 -26.92 -11.11
N ALA A 140 -19.24 -26.15 -10.11
CA ALA A 140 -18.49 -24.99 -9.60
C ALA A 140 -17.14 -25.40 -8.98
N ILE A 141 -17.11 -26.46 -8.16
CA ILE A 141 -15.86 -26.98 -7.57
C ILE A 141 -14.92 -27.49 -8.67
N HIS A 142 -15.43 -28.29 -9.62
CA HIS A 142 -14.63 -28.83 -10.71
C HIS A 142 -14.05 -27.72 -11.59
N TYR A 143 -14.84 -26.70 -11.92
CA TYR A 143 -14.34 -25.53 -12.65
C TYR A 143 -13.21 -24.83 -11.90
N LEU A 144 -13.39 -24.56 -10.61
CA LEU A 144 -12.39 -23.87 -9.79
C LEU A 144 -11.15 -24.73 -9.51
N THR A 145 -11.27 -26.04 -9.43
CA THR A 145 -10.14 -26.91 -9.04
C THR A 145 -9.36 -27.40 -10.25
N ASP A 146 -10.08 -27.84 -11.29
CA ASP A 146 -9.50 -28.53 -12.44
C ASP A 146 -9.57 -27.68 -13.73
N GLY A 147 -10.54 -26.76 -13.83
CA GLY A 147 -10.80 -25.98 -15.04
C GLY A 147 -9.98 -24.70 -15.17
N VAL A 148 -9.52 -24.11 -14.06
CA VAL A 148 -8.78 -22.84 -14.03
C VAL A 148 -7.30 -23.08 -13.75
N ASN A 149 -6.43 -22.55 -14.61
CA ASN A 149 -4.99 -22.58 -14.38
C ASN A 149 -4.55 -21.35 -13.57
N TYR A 150 -4.16 -21.57 -12.31
CA TYR A 150 -3.66 -20.51 -11.41
C TYR A 150 -2.17 -20.23 -11.53
N THR A 151 -1.43 -20.96 -12.38
CA THR A 151 0.04 -20.84 -12.48
C THR A 151 0.47 -19.41 -12.80
N GLU A 152 -0.12 -18.80 -13.83
CA GLU A 152 0.18 -17.42 -14.23
C GLU A 152 -0.23 -16.40 -13.14
N PRO A 153 -1.48 -16.39 -12.61
CA PRO A 153 -1.85 -15.51 -11.51
C PRO A 153 -0.97 -15.64 -10.27
N MET A 154 -0.60 -16.87 -9.89
CA MET A 154 0.27 -17.11 -8.73
C MET A 154 1.68 -16.58 -9.00
N PHE A 155 2.23 -16.83 -10.19
CA PHE A 155 3.53 -16.30 -10.58
C PHE A 155 3.54 -14.76 -10.54
N VAL A 156 2.52 -14.11 -11.13
CA VAL A 156 2.36 -12.65 -11.10
C VAL A 156 2.25 -12.15 -9.66
N GLY A 157 1.46 -12.80 -8.80
CA GLY A 157 1.35 -12.44 -7.38
C GLY A 157 2.69 -12.54 -6.66
N VAL A 158 3.40 -13.66 -6.81
CA VAL A 158 4.70 -13.89 -6.16
C VAL A 158 5.75 -12.88 -6.62
N ILE A 159 5.89 -12.68 -7.94
CA ILE A 159 6.91 -11.76 -8.47
C ILE A 159 6.59 -10.31 -8.06
N MET A 160 5.33 -9.90 -8.06
CA MET A 160 4.91 -8.56 -7.60
C MET A 160 5.23 -8.35 -6.12
N ILE A 161 4.98 -9.34 -5.26
CA ILE A 161 5.28 -9.25 -3.83
C ILE A 161 6.80 -9.17 -3.62
N LEU A 162 7.57 -10.06 -4.24
CA LEU A 162 9.04 -10.06 -4.16
C LEU A 162 9.62 -8.73 -4.66
N ALA A 163 9.12 -8.22 -5.78
CA ALA A 163 9.51 -6.94 -6.37
C ALA A 163 9.19 -5.74 -5.47
N ALA A 164 8.12 -5.79 -4.68
CA ALA A 164 7.74 -4.75 -3.74
C ALA A 164 8.51 -4.79 -2.40
N THR A 165 9.41 -5.77 -2.21
CA THR A 165 10.19 -5.88 -0.97
C THR A 165 11.21 -4.74 -0.82
N ARG A 166 11.41 -4.28 0.42
CA ARG A 166 12.38 -3.21 0.73
C ARG A 166 13.79 -3.45 0.15
N PRO A 167 14.37 -4.67 0.20
CA PRO A 167 15.70 -4.90 -0.37
C PRO A 167 15.77 -4.66 -1.88
N ILE A 168 14.74 -5.06 -2.64
CA ILE A 168 14.69 -4.79 -4.08
C ILE A 168 14.55 -3.30 -4.35
N LEU A 169 13.63 -2.62 -3.64
CA LEU A 169 13.44 -1.17 -3.78
C LEU A 169 14.74 -0.41 -3.47
N LYS A 170 15.44 -0.77 -2.39
CA LYS A 170 16.74 -0.18 -2.04
C LYS A 170 17.85 -0.53 -3.02
N GLY A 171 17.85 -1.74 -3.57
CA GLY A 171 18.78 -2.12 -4.65
C GLY A 171 18.61 -1.24 -5.89
N ALA A 172 17.37 -1.02 -6.33
CA ALA A 172 17.03 -0.13 -7.43
C ALA A 172 17.38 1.33 -7.13
N GLU A 173 17.10 1.81 -5.91
CA GLU A 173 17.48 3.15 -5.46
C GLU A 173 19.01 3.35 -5.49
N LEU A 174 19.78 2.39 -4.98
CA LEU A 174 21.25 2.42 -5.00
C LEU A 174 21.80 2.44 -6.41
N LEU A 175 21.19 1.69 -7.34
CA LEU A 175 21.58 1.71 -8.75
C LEU A 175 21.36 3.09 -9.36
N MET A 176 20.17 3.67 -9.18
CA MET A 176 19.87 5.02 -9.65
C MET A 176 20.79 6.06 -9.02
N TRP A 177 21.08 5.94 -7.72
CA TRP A 177 22.02 6.81 -7.02
C TRP A 177 23.44 6.73 -7.63
N LYS A 178 23.94 5.52 -7.92
CA LYS A 178 25.24 5.34 -8.58
C LYS A 178 25.26 5.99 -9.96
N VAL A 179 24.22 5.77 -10.77
CA VAL A 179 24.12 6.34 -12.12
C VAL A 179 24.04 7.87 -12.06
N ALA A 180 23.18 8.43 -11.21
CA ALA A 180 23.04 9.87 -11.08
C ALA A 180 24.35 10.55 -10.62
N ASN A 181 25.08 9.92 -9.70
CA ASN A 181 26.37 10.46 -9.25
C ASN A 181 27.49 10.29 -10.28
N LEU A 182 27.43 9.26 -11.13
CA LEU A 182 28.34 9.14 -12.27
C LEU A 182 28.19 10.33 -13.23
N PHE A 183 26.97 10.86 -13.38
CA PHE A 183 26.68 12.07 -14.15
C PHE A 183 26.81 13.38 -13.36
N GLY A 184 27.55 13.38 -12.24
CA GLY A 184 27.88 14.58 -11.45
C GLY A 184 26.92 14.87 -10.29
N GLY A 185 25.87 14.08 -10.09
CA GLY A 185 25.00 14.15 -8.91
C GLY A 185 24.23 15.48 -8.77
N ASN A 186 24.14 16.25 -9.86
CA ASN A 186 23.33 17.47 -9.93
C ASN A 186 21.85 17.12 -10.17
N LEU A 187 20.96 18.11 -10.06
CA LEU A 187 19.52 17.92 -10.22
C LEU A 187 19.17 17.38 -11.61
N SER A 188 19.84 17.86 -12.66
CA SER A 188 19.67 17.37 -14.03
C SER A 188 19.98 15.88 -14.17
N ALA A 189 21.10 15.46 -13.60
CA ALA A 189 21.56 14.07 -13.60
C ALA A 189 20.56 13.19 -12.86
N TRP A 190 20.08 13.63 -11.70
CA TRP A 190 19.03 12.93 -10.96
C TRP A 190 17.73 12.85 -11.75
N TRP A 191 17.25 13.96 -12.30
CA TRP A 191 16.00 14.02 -13.06
C TRP A 191 16.04 13.10 -14.29
N LEU A 192 17.12 13.16 -15.08
CA LEU A 192 17.31 12.27 -16.23
C LEU A 192 17.48 10.81 -15.83
N THR A 193 18.23 10.54 -14.75
CA THR A 193 18.44 9.17 -14.26
C THR A 193 17.12 8.56 -13.80
N ILE A 194 16.34 9.28 -13.00
CA ILE A 194 15.06 8.77 -12.50
C ILE A 194 14.10 8.51 -13.66
N LEU A 195 13.99 9.43 -14.62
CA LEU A 195 13.09 9.29 -15.77
C LEU A 195 13.57 8.29 -16.83
N THR A 196 14.81 7.81 -16.76
CA THR A 196 15.35 6.84 -17.74
C THR A 196 15.53 5.48 -17.09
N ILE A 197 16.33 5.41 -16.03
CA ILE A 197 16.68 4.17 -15.34
C ILE A 197 15.50 3.65 -14.52
N GLY A 198 14.74 4.51 -13.85
CA GLY A 198 13.55 4.09 -13.10
C GLY A 198 12.57 3.28 -13.98
N PRO A 199 12.11 3.85 -15.10
CA PRO A 199 11.29 3.15 -16.08
C PRO A 199 11.89 1.85 -16.64
N ILE A 200 13.18 1.85 -16.98
CA ILE A 200 13.87 0.64 -17.48
C ILE A 200 13.91 -0.44 -16.39
N LEU A 201 14.11 -0.05 -15.12
CA LEU A 201 14.06 -0.98 -13.98
C LEU A 201 12.65 -1.54 -13.77
N GLY A 202 11.61 -0.88 -14.24
CA GLY A 202 10.24 -1.42 -14.28
C GLY A 202 10.15 -2.76 -15.00
N SER A 203 10.98 -2.97 -16.03
CA SER A 203 11.09 -4.26 -16.72
C SER A 203 11.71 -5.39 -15.89
N PHE A 204 12.41 -5.09 -14.81
CA PHE A 204 13.09 -6.10 -14.00
C PHE A 204 12.44 -6.29 -12.64
N VAL A 205 11.74 -5.26 -12.16
CA VAL A 205 11.05 -5.25 -10.87
C VAL A 205 9.56 -5.41 -11.15
N THR A 206 8.81 -4.31 -11.28
CA THR A 206 7.45 -4.23 -11.83
C THR A 206 7.13 -2.76 -12.12
N GLU A 207 6.12 -2.48 -12.94
CA GLU A 207 5.66 -1.10 -13.20
C GLU A 207 5.25 -0.36 -11.92
N PRO A 208 4.43 -0.92 -11.00
CA PRO A 208 4.05 -0.21 -9.78
C PRO A 208 5.24 0.09 -8.87
N ALA A 209 6.18 -0.85 -8.71
CA ALA A 209 7.38 -0.62 -7.91
C ALA A 209 8.28 0.46 -8.52
N ALA A 210 8.54 0.40 -9.83
CA ALA A 210 9.32 1.42 -10.53
C ALA A 210 8.66 2.80 -10.43
N MET A 211 7.32 2.85 -10.50
CA MET A 211 6.55 4.07 -10.30
C MET A 211 6.76 4.63 -8.90
N THR A 212 6.57 3.82 -7.86
CA THR A 212 6.70 4.25 -6.46
C THR A 212 8.10 4.78 -6.18
N ILE A 213 9.16 4.07 -6.57
CA ILE A 213 10.55 4.50 -6.31
C ILE A 213 10.85 5.80 -7.07
N SER A 214 10.50 5.86 -8.35
CA SER A 214 10.77 7.04 -9.19
C SER A 214 10.00 8.26 -8.68
N ALA A 215 8.73 8.08 -8.30
CA ALA A 215 7.90 9.14 -7.75
C ALA A 215 8.40 9.61 -6.38
N LEU A 216 8.83 8.70 -5.50
CA LEU A 216 9.43 9.04 -4.20
C LEU A 216 10.72 9.85 -4.39
N LEU A 217 11.63 9.37 -5.24
CA LEU A 217 12.90 10.06 -5.52
C LEU A 217 12.69 11.41 -6.20
N LEU A 218 11.76 11.53 -7.14
CA LEU A 218 11.38 12.82 -7.69
C LEU A 218 10.75 13.71 -6.62
N GLY A 219 9.92 13.15 -5.74
CA GLY A 219 9.31 13.84 -4.61
C GLY A 219 10.34 14.58 -3.78
N GLU A 220 11.35 13.85 -3.32
CA GLU A 220 12.41 14.37 -2.47
C GLU A 220 13.41 15.28 -3.20
N LYS A 221 13.81 14.93 -4.43
CA LYS A 221 14.90 15.63 -5.13
C LYS A 221 14.42 16.80 -5.98
N PHE A 222 13.24 16.69 -6.56
CA PHE A 222 12.73 17.60 -7.57
C PHE A 222 11.50 18.37 -7.09
N TYR A 223 10.44 17.70 -6.65
CA TYR A 223 9.19 18.35 -6.26
C TYR A 223 9.33 19.17 -4.97
N ALA A 224 10.19 18.75 -4.04
CA ALA A 224 10.55 19.51 -2.84
C ALA A 224 11.14 20.91 -3.14
N LEU A 225 11.69 21.12 -4.34
CA LEU A 225 12.24 22.41 -4.77
C LEU A 225 11.17 23.40 -5.29
N ALA A 226 9.90 22.97 -5.29
CA ALA A 226 8.75 23.68 -5.80
C ALA A 226 8.89 24.14 -7.27
N PRO A 227 9.00 23.21 -8.24
CA PRO A 227 8.98 23.54 -9.66
C PRO A 227 7.66 24.18 -10.09
N SER A 228 7.64 24.84 -11.25
CA SER A 228 6.43 25.41 -11.84
C SER A 228 5.36 24.35 -12.08
N GLY A 229 4.08 24.76 -12.10
CA GLY A 229 2.98 23.84 -12.38
C GLY A 229 3.15 23.09 -13.70
N LYS A 230 3.62 23.79 -14.75
CA LYS A 230 3.87 23.17 -16.07
C LYS A 230 4.93 22.08 -15.97
N PHE A 231 6.07 22.37 -15.32
CA PHE A 231 7.16 21.41 -15.24
C PHE A 231 6.83 20.21 -14.32
N LYS A 232 6.04 20.45 -13.26
CA LYS A 232 5.50 19.40 -12.38
C LYS A 232 4.68 18.36 -13.15
N TYR A 233 3.68 18.81 -13.91
CA TYR A 233 2.80 17.92 -14.66
C TYR A 233 3.51 17.31 -15.88
N ALA A 234 4.39 18.06 -16.53
CA ALA A 234 5.22 17.54 -17.63
C ALA A 234 6.11 16.39 -17.16
N THR A 235 6.79 16.53 -16.01
CA THR A 235 7.64 15.49 -15.42
C THR A 235 6.81 14.26 -15.02
N LEU A 236 5.64 14.46 -14.41
CA LEU A 236 4.79 13.36 -13.98
C LEU A 236 4.21 12.57 -15.17
N GLY A 237 3.72 13.28 -16.20
CA GLY A 237 3.22 12.65 -17.41
C GLY A 237 4.31 11.88 -18.14
N LEU A 238 5.51 12.46 -18.25
CA LEU A 238 6.67 11.79 -18.84
C LEU A 238 7.08 10.54 -18.03
N LEU A 239 7.07 10.62 -16.70
CA LEU A 239 7.35 9.47 -15.85
C LEU A 239 6.38 8.31 -16.13
N PHE A 240 5.07 8.57 -16.14
CA PHE A 240 4.06 7.53 -16.34
C PHE A 240 4.14 6.90 -17.74
N VAL A 241 4.35 7.72 -18.78
CA VAL A 241 4.55 7.20 -20.14
C VAL A 241 5.82 6.35 -20.19
N ASN A 242 6.91 6.84 -19.61
CA ASN A 242 8.17 6.09 -19.63
C ASN A 242 8.04 4.77 -18.88
N ILE A 243 7.40 4.72 -17.70
CA ILE A 243 7.19 3.47 -16.94
C ILE A 243 6.43 2.46 -17.79
N SER A 244 5.35 2.89 -18.44
CA SER A 244 4.55 2.01 -19.29
C SER A 244 5.35 1.47 -20.49
N VAL A 245 6.12 2.33 -21.16
CA VAL A 245 6.98 1.90 -22.28
C VAL A 245 8.15 1.05 -21.79
N GLY A 246 8.69 1.39 -20.63
CA GLY A 246 9.85 0.79 -19.99
C GLY A 246 9.58 -0.62 -19.46
N GLY A 247 8.33 -1.04 -19.30
CA GLY A 247 7.92 -2.41 -18.96
C GLY A 247 8.08 -3.43 -20.10
N THR A 248 8.49 -3.01 -21.29
CA THR A 248 8.54 -3.88 -22.50
C THR A 248 9.91 -4.51 -22.80
N LEU A 249 10.88 -4.45 -21.88
CA LEU A 249 12.18 -5.11 -22.08
C LEU A 249 12.13 -6.58 -21.68
N THR A 250 11.22 -6.98 -20.79
CA THR A 250 11.01 -8.38 -20.39
C THR A 250 9.54 -8.76 -20.54
N HIS A 251 9.26 -10.06 -20.60
CA HIS A 251 7.89 -10.56 -20.74
C HIS A 251 7.13 -10.63 -19.40
N PHE A 252 7.82 -10.57 -18.25
CA PHE A 252 7.17 -10.73 -16.94
C PHE A 252 6.85 -9.39 -16.25
N ALA A 253 7.37 -8.27 -16.75
CA ALA A 253 7.15 -6.95 -16.15
C ALA A 253 5.74 -6.40 -16.34
N ALA A 254 5.12 -6.72 -17.47
CA ALA A 254 3.78 -6.30 -17.82
C ALA A 254 2.89 -7.56 -17.94
N PRO A 255 1.84 -7.70 -17.11
CA PRO A 255 0.94 -8.85 -17.18
C PRO A 255 0.36 -9.12 -18.57
N PRO A 256 -0.05 -8.10 -19.38
CA PRO A 256 -0.54 -8.36 -20.73
C PRO A 256 0.50 -9.02 -21.64
N VAL A 257 1.79 -8.67 -21.48
CA VAL A 257 2.88 -9.27 -22.25
C VAL A 257 3.10 -10.71 -21.82
N LEU A 258 3.08 -10.99 -20.51
CA LEU A 258 3.22 -12.34 -19.97
C LEU A 258 2.12 -13.27 -20.51
N MET A 259 0.87 -12.79 -20.53
CA MET A 259 -0.30 -13.57 -20.98
C MET A 259 -0.21 -13.97 -22.46
N VAL A 260 0.46 -13.17 -23.29
CA VAL A 260 0.64 -13.47 -24.71
C VAL A 260 2.02 -14.06 -25.03
N ALA A 261 2.93 -14.12 -24.05
CA ALA A 261 4.29 -14.59 -24.26
C ALA A 261 4.33 -16.05 -24.71
N ALA A 262 3.55 -16.93 -24.10
CA ALA A 262 3.51 -18.34 -24.48
C ALA A 262 2.86 -18.56 -25.87
N PRO A 263 1.67 -18.00 -26.18
CA PRO A 263 1.06 -18.24 -27.49
C PRO A 263 1.80 -17.58 -28.66
N TRP A 264 2.55 -16.49 -28.43
CA TRP A 264 3.25 -15.74 -29.46
C TRP A 264 4.76 -15.99 -29.48
N GLY A 265 5.28 -16.80 -28.55
CA GLY A 265 6.71 -17.06 -28.40
C GLY A 265 7.52 -15.80 -28.05
N TRP A 266 6.94 -14.85 -27.32
CA TRP A 266 7.65 -13.64 -26.88
C TRP A 266 8.51 -13.93 -25.64
N ASP A 267 9.57 -14.70 -25.85
CA ASP A 267 10.57 -14.93 -24.83
C ASP A 267 11.37 -13.65 -24.49
N LEU A 268 12.24 -13.74 -23.49
CA LEU A 268 13.07 -12.61 -23.06
C LEU A 268 13.90 -12.03 -24.23
N MET A 269 14.43 -12.88 -25.12
CA MET A 269 15.25 -12.43 -26.23
C MET A 269 14.42 -11.69 -27.26
N HIS A 270 13.24 -12.22 -27.61
CA HIS A 270 12.30 -11.57 -28.50
C HIS A 270 11.90 -10.20 -27.97
N MET A 271 11.54 -10.09 -26.68
CA MET A 271 11.18 -8.82 -26.07
C MET A 271 12.31 -7.79 -26.20
N LEU A 272 13.54 -8.18 -25.89
CA LEU A 272 14.71 -7.30 -25.99
C LEU A 272 15.02 -6.86 -27.45
N THR A 273 15.00 -7.80 -28.40
CA THR A 273 15.38 -7.54 -29.79
C THR A 273 14.27 -6.86 -30.62
N SER A 274 13.01 -7.10 -30.26
CA SER A 274 11.86 -6.56 -30.99
C SER A 274 11.36 -5.24 -30.39
N PHE A 275 11.24 -5.15 -29.07
CA PHE A 275 10.58 -4.02 -28.40
C PHE A 275 11.55 -3.21 -27.52
N GLY A 276 12.38 -3.88 -26.72
CA GLY A 276 13.17 -3.28 -25.65
C GLY A 276 14.08 -2.14 -26.10
N TRP A 277 14.86 -2.32 -27.16
CA TRP A 277 15.75 -1.25 -27.64
C TRP A 277 14.97 -0.04 -28.18
N LYS A 278 13.80 -0.25 -28.80
CA LYS A 278 12.93 0.84 -29.26
C LYS A 278 12.37 1.61 -28.09
N ALA A 279 11.98 0.92 -27.02
CA ALA A 279 11.53 1.52 -25.77
C ALA A 279 12.64 2.39 -25.15
N VAL A 280 13.87 1.87 -25.04
CA VAL A 280 15.03 2.62 -24.48
C VAL A 280 15.34 3.87 -25.30
N ILE A 281 15.34 3.78 -26.64
CA ILE A 281 15.55 4.93 -27.51
C ILE A 281 14.41 5.94 -27.37
N GLY A 282 13.16 5.48 -27.37
CA GLY A 282 11.98 6.32 -27.21
C GLY A 282 12.00 7.11 -25.91
N ILE A 283 12.29 6.44 -24.78
CA ILE A 283 12.45 7.06 -23.46
C ILE A 283 13.58 8.10 -23.49
N SER A 284 14.74 7.75 -24.07
CA SER A 284 15.91 8.64 -24.14
C SER A 284 15.60 9.91 -24.94
N ILE A 285 14.93 9.77 -26.09
CA ILE A 285 14.53 10.90 -26.94
C ILE A 285 13.49 11.77 -26.20
N ALA A 286 12.45 11.17 -25.63
CA ALA A 286 11.41 11.91 -24.90
C ALA A 286 12.00 12.70 -23.73
N ASN A 287 12.87 12.06 -22.94
CA ASN A 287 13.58 12.70 -21.83
C ASN A 287 14.48 13.84 -22.31
N GLY A 288 15.22 13.63 -23.42
CA GLY A 288 16.06 14.65 -24.02
C GLY A 288 15.26 15.88 -24.48
N ILE A 289 14.11 15.67 -25.14
CA ILE A 289 13.24 16.77 -25.60
C ILE A 289 12.73 17.58 -24.40
N TYR A 290 12.20 16.92 -23.37
CA TYR A 290 11.68 17.60 -22.18
C TYR A 290 12.80 18.31 -21.42
N PHE A 291 13.98 17.68 -21.30
CA PHE A 291 15.15 18.29 -20.69
C PHE A 291 15.54 19.59 -21.42
N LEU A 292 15.63 19.56 -22.75
CA LEU A 292 15.96 20.76 -23.54
C LEU A 292 14.90 21.85 -23.41
N HIS A 293 13.62 21.48 -23.35
CA HIS A 293 12.52 22.42 -23.16
C HIS A 293 12.55 23.12 -21.79
N PHE A 294 12.84 22.37 -20.71
CA PHE A 294 12.83 22.88 -19.33
C PHE A 294 14.22 23.24 -18.77
N ARG A 295 15.29 23.19 -19.58
CA ARG A 295 16.68 23.40 -19.13
C ARG A 295 16.90 24.69 -18.33
N GLY A 296 16.20 25.77 -18.70
CA GLY A 296 16.32 27.06 -18.02
C GLY A 296 15.72 27.04 -16.61
N GLU A 297 14.56 26.43 -16.45
CA GLU A 297 13.91 26.24 -15.15
C GLU A 297 14.71 25.27 -14.28
N LEU A 298 15.24 24.21 -14.89
CA LEU A 298 16.06 23.21 -14.19
C LEU A 298 17.36 23.81 -13.64
N ALA A 299 17.97 24.73 -14.38
CA ALA A 299 19.13 25.50 -13.91
C ALA A 299 18.81 26.40 -12.70
N GLN A 300 17.62 27.00 -12.64
CA GLN A 300 17.18 27.78 -11.48
C GLN A 300 16.96 26.90 -10.24
N LEU A 301 16.38 25.71 -10.44
CA LEU A 301 16.15 24.75 -9.35
C LEU A 301 17.46 24.15 -8.83
N GLN A 302 18.50 24.07 -9.68
CA GLN A 302 19.83 23.56 -9.29
C GLN A 302 20.43 24.34 -8.12
N GLU A 303 20.22 25.65 -8.05
CA GLU A 303 20.73 26.49 -6.95
C GLU A 303 20.05 26.12 -5.62
N LYS A 304 18.72 26.00 -5.63
CA LYS A 304 17.94 25.52 -4.47
C LYS A 304 18.38 24.12 -4.04
N TYR A 305 18.61 23.23 -5.01
CA TYR A 305 19.10 21.88 -4.75
C TYR A 305 20.48 21.87 -4.09
N ALA A 306 21.38 22.76 -4.50
CA ALA A 306 22.71 22.89 -3.90
C ALA A 306 22.64 23.25 -2.41
N ILE A 307 21.71 24.15 -2.02
CA ILE A 307 21.47 24.51 -0.61
C ILE A 307 20.96 23.30 0.18
N VAL A 308 19.97 22.57 -0.35
CA VAL A 308 19.42 21.36 0.29
C VAL A 308 20.51 20.29 0.47
N ARG A 309 21.33 20.07 -0.55
CA ARG A 309 22.48 19.15 -0.48
C ARG A 309 23.47 19.59 0.58
N MET A 310 23.78 20.88 0.67
CA MET A 310 24.69 21.41 1.68
C MET A 310 24.14 21.25 3.10
N LYS A 311 22.84 21.47 3.31
CA LYS A 311 22.17 21.22 4.60
C LYS A 311 22.35 19.76 5.05
N ARG A 312 22.21 18.81 4.13
CA ARG A 312 22.42 17.38 4.41
C ARG A 312 23.88 17.07 4.76
N VAL A 313 24.84 17.69 4.08
CA VAL A 313 26.28 17.57 4.41
C VAL A 313 26.60 18.16 5.79
N LEU A 314 26.02 19.31 6.13
CA LEU A 314 26.16 19.93 7.45
C LEU A 314 25.63 19.01 8.56
N GLN A 315 24.44 18.44 8.39
CA GLN A 315 23.87 17.49 9.34
C GLN A 315 24.66 16.18 9.45
N GLY A 316 25.20 15.69 8.33
CA GLY A 316 25.93 14.41 8.33
C GLY A 316 27.36 14.50 8.85
N ARG A 317 28.03 15.65 8.70
CA ARG A 317 29.46 15.81 9.04
C ARG A 317 29.76 16.75 10.19
N PHE A 318 28.90 17.74 10.44
CA PHE A 318 29.23 18.86 11.33
C PHE A 318 28.27 19.01 12.50
N VAL A 319 26.98 18.68 12.33
CA VAL A 319 25.97 18.75 13.38
C VAL A 319 25.16 17.47 13.38
N ASN A 320 25.59 16.48 14.17
CA ASN A 320 24.86 15.25 14.31
C ASN A 320 23.51 15.55 14.98
N ARG A 321 22.42 15.06 14.39
CA ARG A 321 21.06 15.22 14.93
C ARG A 321 20.98 14.85 16.41
N ARG A 322 21.69 13.78 16.82
CA ARG A 322 21.75 13.35 18.21
C ARG A 322 22.36 14.38 19.15
N ASP A 323 23.42 15.05 18.72
CA ASP A 323 24.10 16.04 19.56
C ASP A 323 23.20 17.25 19.78
N LEU A 324 22.49 17.68 18.73
CA LEU A 324 21.50 18.75 18.80
C LEU A 324 20.28 18.35 19.66
N GLU A 325 19.76 17.13 19.48
CA GLU A 325 18.66 16.60 20.30
C GLU A 325 19.05 16.56 21.79
N ASN A 326 20.27 16.12 22.12
CA ASN A 326 20.77 16.12 23.49
C ASN A 326 20.88 17.54 24.08
N GLU A 327 21.29 18.54 23.29
CA GLU A 327 21.29 19.94 23.73
C GLU A 327 19.87 20.45 24.01
N PHE A 328 18.90 20.12 23.16
CA PHE A 328 17.49 20.49 23.39
C PHE A 328 16.90 19.77 24.61
N GLU A 329 17.19 18.49 24.83
CA GLU A 329 16.76 17.77 26.04
C GLU A 329 17.36 18.41 27.31
N THR A 330 18.62 18.86 27.24
CA THR A 330 19.27 19.58 28.33
C THR A 330 18.59 20.92 28.59
N LEU A 331 18.25 21.66 27.53
CA LEU A 331 17.52 22.94 27.62
C LEU A 331 16.12 22.76 28.22
N GLU A 332 15.39 21.71 27.82
CA GLU A 332 14.07 21.38 28.38
C GLU A 332 14.15 21.09 29.89
N GLY A 333 15.19 20.38 30.32
CA GLY A 333 15.45 20.15 31.75
C GLY A 333 15.63 21.45 32.53
N ILE A 334 16.48 22.35 32.01
CA ILE A 334 16.77 23.66 32.63
C ILE A 334 15.49 24.52 32.70
N LEU A 335 14.77 24.63 31.58
CA LEU A 335 13.53 25.41 31.51
C LEU A 335 12.43 24.84 32.41
N GLY A 336 12.37 23.50 32.55
CA GLY A 336 11.43 22.83 33.45
C GLY A 336 11.66 23.20 34.92
N GLU A 337 12.93 23.31 35.34
CA GLU A 337 13.31 23.73 36.69
C GLU A 337 13.13 25.25 36.91
N GLU A 338 13.56 26.10 35.97
CA GLU A 338 13.51 27.56 36.11
C GLU A 338 12.09 28.13 36.03
N LEU A 339 11.23 27.59 35.16
CA LEU A 339 9.87 28.12 34.96
C LEU A 339 8.87 27.59 35.99
N GLY A 340 9.24 26.61 36.82
CA GLY A 340 8.37 26.02 37.86
C GLY A 340 7.06 25.44 37.33
N PHE A 341 6.98 25.16 36.02
CA PHE A 341 5.75 24.74 35.35
C PHE A 341 5.18 23.45 35.95
N ASN A 342 6.05 22.49 36.27
CA ASN A 342 5.67 21.21 36.89
C ASN A 342 5.02 21.41 38.25
N ALA A 343 5.61 22.24 39.11
CA ALA A 343 5.06 22.54 40.43
C ALA A 343 3.69 23.24 40.35
N SER A 344 3.52 24.15 39.38
CA SER A 344 2.24 24.82 39.14
C SER A 344 1.15 23.85 38.66
N LEU A 345 1.52 22.95 37.73
CA LEU A 345 0.61 21.93 37.20
C LEU A 345 0.18 20.94 38.28
N GLU A 346 1.13 20.42 39.07
CA GLU A 346 0.84 19.53 40.20
C GLU A 346 -0.09 20.19 41.22
N SER A 347 0.17 21.46 41.56
CA SER A 347 -0.67 22.23 42.48
C SER A 347 -2.11 22.35 41.97
N ARG A 348 -2.30 22.64 40.67
CA ARG A 348 -3.65 22.69 40.06
C ARG A 348 -4.33 21.32 40.01
N CYS A 349 -3.59 20.26 39.67
CA CYS A 349 -4.12 18.89 39.71
C CYS A 349 -4.57 18.52 41.14
N ALA A 350 -3.78 18.85 42.16
CA ALA A 350 -4.14 18.64 43.56
C ALA A 350 -5.37 19.46 43.98
N GLN A 351 -5.56 20.66 43.43
CA GLN A 351 -6.75 21.47 43.66
C GLN A 351 -8.01 20.83 43.02
N ILE A 352 -7.91 20.40 41.75
CA ILE A 352 -9.01 19.71 41.04
C ILE A 352 -9.40 18.43 41.78
N LYS A 353 -8.41 17.65 42.21
CA LYS A 353 -8.60 16.42 42.98
C LYS A 353 -9.36 16.66 44.29
N ARG A 354 -8.97 17.69 45.06
CA ARG A 354 -9.67 18.09 46.29
C ARG A 354 -11.12 18.51 46.02
N GLN A 355 -11.35 19.35 45.01
CA GLN A 355 -12.70 19.78 44.64
C GLN A 355 -13.61 18.61 44.24
N LEU A 356 -13.09 17.65 43.47
CA LEU A 356 -13.83 16.44 43.09
C LEU A 356 -14.14 15.56 44.31
N ARG A 357 -13.16 15.35 45.19
CA ARG A 357 -13.33 14.61 46.43
C ARG A 357 -14.42 15.24 47.31
N ASP A 358 -14.38 16.55 47.52
CA ASP A 358 -15.35 17.27 48.35
C ASP A 358 -16.77 17.19 47.76
N ALA A 359 -16.88 17.29 46.43
CA ALA A 359 -18.15 17.12 45.73
C ALA A 359 -18.71 15.68 45.87
N ILE A 360 -17.86 14.66 45.82
CA ILE A 360 -18.27 13.25 46.05
C ILE A 360 -18.71 13.07 47.51
N MET A 361 -17.92 13.56 48.47
CA MET A 361 -18.27 13.47 49.90
C MET A 361 -19.57 14.17 50.24
N THR A 362 -19.84 15.33 49.63
CA THR A 362 -21.12 16.04 49.82
C THR A 362 -22.29 15.22 49.30
N LYS A 363 -22.15 14.57 48.13
CA LYS A 363 -23.19 13.69 47.58
C LYS A 363 -23.43 12.46 48.46
N ILE A 364 -22.37 11.85 48.99
CA ILE A 364 -22.47 10.68 49.87
C ILE A 364 -23.11 11.04 51.21
N ASN A 365 -22.76 12.20 51.77
CA ASN A 365 -23.36 12.68 53.01
C ASN A 365 -24.85 13.03 52.88
N ALA A 366 -25.33 13.25 51.65
CA ALA A 366 -26.73 13.48 51.33
C ALA A 366 -27.53 12.20 51.02
N LEU A 367 -26.89 11.02 51.02
CA LEU A 367 -27.56 9.72 50.86
C LEU A 367 -28.30 9.31 52.14
N ASP A 368 -29.31 8.45 51.97
CA ASP A 368 -30.04 7.86 53.08
C ASP A 368 -29.12 6.98 53.94
N GLU A 369 -29.40 6.92 55.25
CA GLU A 369 -28.51 6.29 56.23
C GLU A 369 -28.22 4.80 55.95
N LYS A 370 -29.16 4.11 55.28
CA LYS A 370 -29.01 2.71 54.85
C LYS A 370 -28.01 2.56 53.70
N GLU A 371 -27.99 3.48 52.74
CA GLU A 371 -27.09 3.47 51.60
C GLU A 371 -25.68 3.92 52.03
N ARG A 372 -25.60 4.94 52.89
CA ARG A 372 -24.33 5.43 53.42
C ARG A 372 -23.56 4.39 54.22
N ARG A 373 -24.26 3.50 54.95
CA ARG A 373 -23.65 2.36 55.67
C ARG A 373 -23.13 1.25 54.76
N SER A 374 -23.59 1.17 53.51
CA SER A 374 -23.12 0.16 52.54
C SER A 374 -21.86 0.58 51.78
N ILE A 375 -21.43 1.83 51.94
CA ILE A 375 -20.23 2.37 51.29
C ILE A 375 -19.06 2.26 52.25
N ASP A 376 -18.06 1.45 51.87
CA ASP A 376 -16.76 1.43 52.51
C ASP A 376 -15.98 2.69 52.08
N MET A 377 -15.71 3.58 53.04
CA MET A 377 -15.08 4.87 52.78
C MET A 377 -13.60 4.73 52.41
N ASP A 378 -12.92 3.72 52.94
CA ASP A 378 -11.49 3.49 52.66
C ASP A 378 -11.33 2.97 51.23
N LEU A 379 -12.16 2.00 50.82
CA LEU A 379 -12.20 1.49 49.45
C LEU A 379 -12.62 2.57 48.44
N LEU A 380 -13.56 3.45 48.81
CA LEU A 380 -13.95 4.56 47.95
C LEU A 380 -12.81 5.56 47.74
N GLU A 381 -12.08 5.90 48.81
CA GLU A 381 -10.95 6.83 48.73
C GLU A 381 -9.84 6.25 47.85
N GLU A 382 -9.52 4.96 48.02
CA GLU A 382 -8.56 4.26 47.17
C GLU A 382 -9.03 4.17 45.71
N ALA A 383 -10.30 3.82 45.45
CA ALA A 383 -10.85 3.73 44.10
C ALA A 383 -10.88 5.10 43.40
N PHE A 384 -11.22 6.17 44.14
CA PHE A 384 -11.16 7.54 43.61
C PHE A 384 -9.74 7.94 43.28
N GLU A 385 -8.78 7.64 44.15
CA GLU A 385 -7.35 7.91 43.95
C GLU A 385 -6.85 7.25 42.66
N GLN A 386 -7.05 5.94 42.55
CA GLN A 386 -6.66 5.17 41.37
C GLN A 386 -7.31 5.72 40.11
N ARG A 387 -8.61 6.01 40.15
CA ARG A 387 -9.34 6.50 38.97
C ARG A 387 -8.92 7.91 38.56
N PHE A 388 -8.66 8.79 39.51
CA PHE A 388 -8.16 10.13 39.23
C PHE A 388 -6.79 10.06 38.57
N GLU A 389 -5.90 9.22 39.10
CA GLU A 389 -4.56 9.01 38.58
C GLU A 389 -4.56 8.39 37.17
N GLU A 390 -5.42 7.41 36.91
CA GLU A 390 -5.64 6.87 35.56
C GLU A 390 -6.04 7.95 34.56
N ILE A 391 -7.05 8.77 34.91
CA ILE A 391 -7.57 9.82 34.02
C ILE A 391 -6.52 10.92 33.83
N ARG A 392 -5.81 11.31 34.90
CA ARG A 392 -4.71 12.28 34.86
C ARG A 392 -3.63 11.81 33.88
N ASN A 393 -3.15 10.58 34.06
CA ASN A 393 -2.12 10.00 33.21
C ASN A 393 -2.58 9.89 31.75
N GLN A 394 -3.82 9.42 31.51
CA GLN A 394 -4.37 9.34 30.15
C GLN A 394 -4.49 10.71 29.48
N SER A 395 -4.91 11.74 30.23
CA SER A 395 -5.00 13.11 29.73
C SER A 395 -3.62 13.71 29.46
N MET A 396 -2.67 13.55 30.38
CA MET A 396 -1.31 14.04 30.25
C MET A 396 -0.56 13.39 29.08
N ARG A 397 -0.77 12.09 28.82
CA ARG A 397 -0.24 11.40 27.63
C ARG A 397 -0.67 12.08 26.33
N LYS A 398 -1.84 12.73 26.31
CA LYS A 398 -2.41 13.39 25.13
C LYS A 398 -1.97 14.85 25.00
N THR A 399 -1.91 15.59 26.11
CA THR A 399 -1.70 17.05 26.08
C THR A 399 -0.25 17.47 26.32
N VAL A 400 0.43 16.84 27.28
CA VAL A 400 1.80 17.22 27.68
C VAL A 400 2.61 15.96 28.06
N PRO A 401 2.91 15.07 27.10
CA PRO A 401 3.56 13.79 27.38
C PRO A 401 4.99 13.95 27.94
N GLY A 402 5.67 15.05 27.64
CA GLY A 402 7.04 15.31 28.13
C GLY A 402 7.15 15.38 29.66
N LEU A 403 6.06 15.72 30.36
CA LEU A 403 6.02 15.82 31.82
C LEU A 403 5.79 14.48 32.54
N LEU A 404 5.44 13.43 31.82
CA LEU A 404 5.28 12.11 32.42
C LEU A 404 6.66 11.47 32.68
N PRO A 405 6.78 10.61 33.70
CA PRO A 405 7.93 9.71 33.83
C PRO A 405 8.12 8.89 32.56
N ALA A 406 9.37 8.58 32.20
CA ALA A 406 9.71 7.89 30.95
C ALA A 406 8.91 6.59 30.71
N SER A 407 8.60 5.84 31.77
CA SER A 407 7.78 4.61 31.71
C SER A 407 6.31 4.83 31.33
N LEU A 408 5.78 6.04 31.54
CA LEU A 408 4.40 6.41 31.29
C LEU A 408 4.23 7.26 30.03
N ARG A 409 5.32 7.71 29.40
CA ARG A 409 5.26 8.46 28.14
C ARG A 409 4.74 7.55 27.03
N PRO A 410 3.87 8.05 26.13
CA PRO A 410 3.52 7.29 24.93
C PRO A 410 4.81 7.03 24.13
N PRO A 411 4.93 5.88 23.46
CA PRO A 411 6.06 5.63 22.59
C PRO A 411 6.11 6.76 21.56
N TYR A 412 7.24 7.46 21.49
CA TYR A 412 7.42 8.51 20.49
C TYR A 412 7.37 7.89 19.12
N ARG A 413 6.30 8.19 18.39
CA ARG A 413 6.14 7.79 17.00
C ARG A 413 6.65 8.93 16.15
N ASP A 414 7.92 8.82 15.77
CA ASP A 414 8.60 9.77 14.90
C ASP A 414 7.71 10.08 13.68
N PRO A 415 7.29 11.33 13.47
CA PRO A 415 6.50 11.72 12.30
C PRO A 415 7.22 11.39 10.99
N ASP A 416 8.55 11.38 11.01
CA ASP A 416 9.43 11.04 9.89
C ASP A 416 9.91 9.58 9.96
N TRP A 417 9.20 8.68 10.68
CA TRP A 417 9.59 7.28 10.81
C TRP A 417 9.72 6.55 9.45
N ASP A 418 8.96 7.00 8.46
CA ASP A 418 8.93 6.52 7.07
C ASP A 418 10.11 7.05 6.24
N GLN A 419 10.71 8.16 6.65
CA GLN A 419 11.92 8.74 6.07
C GLN A 419 13.21 8.14 6.64
N ARG A 420 13.14 7.20 7.60
CA ARG A 420 14.32 6.47 8.04
C ARG A 420 14.82 5.60 6.90
N GLU A 421 15.95 5.99 6.32
CA GLU A 421 16.80 5.14 5.48
C GLU A 421 17.40 4.02 6.36
N GLU A 422 16.57 3.07 6.81
CA GLU A 422 17.07 1.86 7.47
C GLU A 422 17.99 1.12 6.49
N PHE A 423 19.24 0.94 6.90
CA PHE A 423 20.25 0.28 6.12
C PHE A 423 19.81 -1.16 5.81
N VAL A 424 19.66 -1.47 4.52
CA VAL A 424 19.48 -2.85 4.08
C VAL A 424 20.85 -3.45 3.78
N PRO A 425 21.27 -4.54 4.47
CA PRO A 425 22.52 -5.23 4.17
C PRO A 425 22.57 -5.68 2.70
N GLY A 426 23.68 -5.45 2.02
CA GLY A 426 23.83 -5.80 0.60
C GLY A 426 23.60 -7.28 0.29
N TRP A 427 23.92 -8.19 1.22
CA TRP A 427 23.64 -9.62 1.05
C TRP A 427 22.14 -9.92 1.00
N MET A 428 21.30 -9.16 1.73
CA MET A 428 19.85 -9.33 1.67
C MET A 428 19.29 -8.90 0.30
N ILE A 429 19.87 -7.85 -0.30
CA ILE A 429 19.52 -7.41 -1.66
C ILE A 429 19.88 -8.52 -2.67
N LEU A 430 21.10 -9.06 -2.59
CA LEU A 430 21.53 -10.15 -3.46
C LEU A 430 20.66 -11.40 -3.31
N LEU A 431 20.29 -11.74 -2.08
CA LEU A 431 19.40 -12.87 -1.80
C LEU A 431 18.03 -12.69 -2.44
N HIS A 432 17.42 -11.50 -2.33
CA HIS A 432 16.11 -11.22 -2.95
C HIS A 432 16.19 -11.23 -4.48
N ILE A 433 17.28 -10.71 -5.07
CA ILE A 433 17.51 -10.78 -6.52
C ILE A 433 17.66 -12.25 -6.97
N ALA A 434 18.35 -13.08 -6.19
CA ALA A 434 18.47 -14.51 -6.47
C ALA A 434 17.11 -15.22 -6.42
N PHE A 435 16.27 -14.94 -5.42
CA PHE A 435 14.91 -15.49 -5.34
C PHE A 435 14.02 -15.01 -6.49
N MET A 436 14.09 -13.72 -6.84
CA MET A 436 13.36 -13.19 -7.99
C MET A 436 13.78 -13.90 -9.30
N THR A 437 15.08 -14.11 -9.48
CA THR A 437 15.62 -14.85 -10.64
C THR A 437 15.15 -16.31 -10.62
N TRP A 438 15.15 -16.95 -9.45
CA TRP A 438 14.64 -18.31 -9.27
C TRP A 438 13.16 -18.42 -9.64
N THR A 439 12.33 -17.49 -9.17
CA THR A 439 10.90 -17.41 -9.52
C THR A 439 10.71 -17.31 -11.03
N VAL A 440 11.46 -16.45 -11.72
CA VAL A 440 11.39 -16.28 -13.18
C VAL A 440 11.83 -17.54 -13.93
N VAL A 441 12.96 -18.13 -13.54
CA VAL A 441 13.48 -19.37 -14.17
C VAL A 441 12.51 -20.54 -14.00
N ASN A 442 11.81 -20.59 -12.87
CA ASN A 442 10.87 -21.65 -12.55
C ASN A 442 9.40 -21.27 -12.79
N ALA A 443 9.10 -20.24 -13.59
CA ALA A 443 7.74 -19.70 -13.76
C ALA A 443 6.70 -20.74 -14.22
N HIS A 444 7.12 -21.82 -14.88
CA HIS A 444 6.25 -22.92 -15.30
C HIS A 444 5.98 -23.98 -14.21
N TYR A 445 6.64 -23.88 -13.06
CA TYR A 445 6.58 -24.88 -11.97
C TYR A 445 6.11 -24.22 -10.66
N PRO A 446 4.79 -24.16 -10.40
CA PRO A 446 4.21 -23.59 -9.18
C PRO A 446 4.89 -23.99 -7.89
N ALA A 447 5.12 -25.29 -7.69
CA ALA A 447 5.76 -25.79 -6.49
C ALA A 447 7.16 -25.19 -6.24
N LEU A 448 7.96 -24.98 -7.30
CA LEU A 448 9.31 -24.47 -7.18
C LEU A 448 9.34 -22.96 -6.91
N PHE A 449 8.51 -22.17 -7.59
CA PHE A 449 8.50 -20.73 -7.37
C PHE A 449 7.76 -20.33 -6.08
N ILE A 450 6.74 -21.08 -5.66
CA ILE A 450 6.10 -20.90 -4.34
C ILE A 450 7.07 -21.32 -3.24
N GLY A 451 7.80 -22.43 -3.42
CA GLY A 451 8.82 -22.86 -2.47
C GLY A 451 9.98 -21.87 -2.32
N GLY A 452 10.32 -21.11 -3.38
CA GLY A 452 11.29 -20.02 -3.30
C GLY A 452 10.73 -18.70 -2.75
N PHE A 453 9.40 -18.57 -2.68
CA PHE A 453 8.72 -17.39 -2.11
C PHE A 453 8.56 -17.50 -0.59
N LEU A 454 8.26 -18.70 -0.09
CA LEU A 454 8.18 -19.04 1.34
C LEU A 454 9.57 -19.00 1.99
#